data_AF-A0A0B2ZZ53-F1
#
_entry.id   AF-A0A0B2ZZ53-F1
#
_cell.length_a   1.000
_cell.length_b   1.000
_cell.length_c   1.000
_cell.angle_alpha   90.00
_cell.angle_beta   90.00
_cell.angle_gamma   90.00
#
_symmetry.space_group_name_H-M   'P 1'
#
loop_
_entity.id
_entity.type
_entity.pdbx_description
1 polymer ?
#
loop_
_entity_poly.entity_id
_entity_poly.type
_entity_poly.pdbx_seq_one_letter_code
_entity_poly.pdbx_strand_id
1 'polypeptide(L)'
;VLARELNLDQIKKISKFVSVECFIHGAMCVAVSGRCFMSQELFKRSANRGMCTQVCRRSYTLKDDEGRELKINRNTVMSAKDLCTLPFIETLKDAGIISFKIEGRNRDARYVDTVVRIYRKALDKKLNKEEIVDGLKELEKVYNRGFSSGFYLGVPTNDDFSEVENSSATTKKQFVGKVTHYYPKSQVGTIFISTGEIKIGDELNIIGQVTGIEKTKIERIEINKKSVKKAVKGEEIGIKLPKVKVNDEVYIIKSLN
;
A
#
# COMPACT_ATOMS: atom_id res chain seq x y z
N VAL A 1 9.45 -12.86 15.69
CA VAL A 1 8.39 -12.75 14.65
C VAL A 1 7.77 -14.11 14.46
N LEU A 2 6.45 -14.25 14.62
CA LEU A 2 5.77 -15.53 14.44
C LEU A 2 5.52 -15.83 12.95
N ALA A 3 5.39 -17.12 12.65
CA ALA A 3 5.01 -17.57 11.32
C ALA A 3 3.56 -17.15 11.01
N ARG A 4 3.27 -16.89 9.73
CA ARG A 4 2.00 -16.26 9.32
C ARG A 4 0.84 -17.25 9.18
N GLU A 5 1.12 -18.54 9.37
CA GLU A 5 0.17 -19.64 9.39
C GLU A 5 -0.42 -19.93 10.77
N LEU A 6 0.01 -19.22 11.82
CA LEU A 6 -0.55 -19.38 13.15
C LEU A 6 -1.88 -18.63 13.29
N ASN A 7 -2.85 -19.29 13.92
CA ASN A 7 -4.11 -18.66 14.30
C ASN A 7 -4.00 -17.89 15.63
N LEU A 8 -5.01 -17.07 15.95
CA LEU A 8 -4.98 -16.22 17.15
C LEU A 8 -4.92 -17.02 18.46
N ASP A 9 -5.52 -18.21 18.53
CA ASP A 9 -5.48 -19.06 19.74
C ASP A 9 -4.07 -19.60 20.00
N GLN A 10 -3.36 -20.02 18.94
CA GLN A 10 -1.97 -20.45 19.03
C GLN A 10 -1.08 -19.28 19.45
N ILE A 11 -1.28 -18.09 18.86
CA ILE A 11 -0.51 -16.90 19.20
C ILE A 11 -0.74 -16.50 20.65
N LYS A 12 -1.99 -16.52 21.13
CA LYS A 12 -2.34 -16.22 22.52
C LYS A 12 -1.71 -17.18 23.52
N LYS A 13 -1.50 -18.44 23.14
CA LYS A 13 -0.77 -19.41 23.97
C LYS A 13 0.71 -19.06 24.02
N ILE A 14 1.31 -18.74 22.87
CA ILE A 14 2.75 -18.42 22.78
C ILE A 14 3.08 -17.10 23.48
N SER A 15 2.22 -16.08 23.35
CA SER A 15 2.44 -14.74 23.92
C SER A 15 2.52 -14.70 25.45
N LYS A 16 2.01 -15.73 26.13
CA LYS A 16 2.17 -15.90 27.59
C LYS A 16 3.59 -16.21 28.03
N PHE A 17 4.40 -16.78 27.13
CA PHE A 17 5.76 -17.22 27.44
C PHE A 17 6.83 -16.29 26.88
N VAL A 18 6.55 -15.64 25.75
CA VAL A 18 7.50 -14.76 25.06
C VAL A 18 6.78 -13.58 24.42
N SER A 19 7.47 -12.45 24.28
CA SER A 19 7.01 -11.33 23.48
C SER A 19 6.89 -11.70 22.00
N VAL A 20 5.75 -11.42 21.38
CA VAL A 20 5.47 -11.80 19.98
C VAL A 20 5.34 -10.60 19.05
N GLU A 21 5.88 -10.76 17.84
CA GLU A 21 5.75 -9.84 16.71
C GLU A 21 5.00 -10.56 15.58
N CYS A 22 3.96 -9.90 15.04
CA CYS A 22 3.07 -10.47 14.02
C CYS A 22 2.82 -9.49 12.87
N PHE A 23 2.63 -10.02 11.66
CA PHE A 23 2.24 -9.18 10.51
C PHE A 23 0.77 -8.79 10.61
N ILE A 24 0.43 -7.55 10.30
CA ILE A 24 -0.94 -7.01 10.38
C ILE A 24 -1.52 -6.58 9.04
N HIS A 25 -0.66 -6.32 8.04
CA HIS A 25 -1.10 -5.85 6.75
C HIS A 25 -0.11 -6.15 5.61
N GLY A 26 -0.64 -6.34 4.41
CA GLY A 26 0.11 -6.40 3.16
C GLY A 26 0.25 -7.82 2.59
N ALA A 27 1.18 -8.00 1.66
CA ALA A 27 1.24 -9.23 0.84
C ALA A 27 1.42 -10.50 1.68
N MET A 28 0.51 -11.47 1.50
CA MET A 28 0.62 -12.81 2.09
C MET A 28 1.41 -13.77 1.21
N CYS A 29 2.21 -14.62 1.85
CA CYS A 29 2.93 -15.70 1.18
C CYS A 29 2.03 -16.93 1.07
N VAL A 30 2.07 -17.61 -0.08
CA VAL A 30 1.50 -18.95 -0.22
C VAL A 30 2.41 -20.04 0.35
N ALA A 31 3.69 -19.72 0.55
CA ALA A 31 4.64 -20.63 1.17
C ALA A 31 4.50 -20.62 2.70
N VAL A 32 4.33 -21.80 3.28
CA VAL A 32 4.24 -22.03 4.72
C VAL A 32 5.61 -21.84 5.38
N SER A 33 5.64 -21.28 6.60
CA SER A 33 6.84 -21.01 7.38
C SER A 33 7.91 -20.18 6.65
N GLY A 34 7.47 -19.34 5.69
CA GLY A 34 8.36 -18.45 4.95
C GLY A 34 9.38 -19.16 4.05
N ARG A 35 9.23 -20.46 3.77
CA ARG A 35 10.14 -21.23 2.91
C ARG A 35 9.69 -21.15 1.45
N CYS A 36 10.09 -20.10 0.74
CA CYS A 36 9.77 -19.92 -0.68
C CYS A 36 11.01 -20.03 -1.58
N PHE A 37 11.07 -21.10 -2.37
CA PHE A 37 12.19 -21.35 -3.30
C PHE A 37 11.94 -20.88 -4.73
N MET A 38 10.68 -20.57 -5.10
CA MET A 38 10.32 -20.24 -6.48
C MET A 38 11.13 -19.07 -7.06
N SER A 39 11.30 -18.00 -6.28
CA SER A 39 12.06 -16.81 -6.71
C SER A 39 13.56 -17.09 -6.84
N GLN A 40 14.09 -17.96 -5.98
CA GLN A 40 15.48 -18.39 -6.04
C GLN A 40 15.71 -19.24 -7.29
N GLU A 41 14.82 -20.19 -7.56
CA GLU A 41 15.02 -21.13 -8.66
C GLU A 41 15.01 -20.40 -10.02
N LEU A 42 13.97 -19.60 -10.25
CA LEU A 42 13.73 -18.95 -11.53
C LEU A 42 14.59 -17.70 -11.77
N PHE A 43 14.90 -16.93 -10.73
CA PHE A 43 15.55 -15.61 -10.86
C PHE A 43 16.86 -15.49 -10.09
N LYS A 44 17.33 -16.56 -9.43
CA LYS A 44 18.49 -16.54 -8.52
C LYS A 44 18.37 -15.48 -7.42
N ARG A 45 17.13 -15.14 -7.03
CA ARG A 45 16.79 -14.15 -6.00
C ARG A 45 16.02 -14.81 -4.86
N SER A 46 16.69 -15.08 -3.75
CA SER A 46 16.08 -15.81 -2.63
C SER A 46 15.05 -14.96 -1.88
N ALA A 47 13.79 -15.40 -1.89
CA ALA A 47 12.70 -14.78 -1.12
C ALA A 47 12.96 -14.86 0.39
N ASN A 48 13.60 -15.95 0.84
CA ASN A 48 14.01 -16.19 2.23
C ASN A 48 15.09 -15.19 2.69
N ARG A 49 15.79 -14.53 1.76
CA ARG A 49 16.76 -13.44 2.01
C ARG A 49 16.19 -12.06 1.67
N GLY A 50 14.88 -11.95 1.54
CA GLY A 50 14.19 -10.70 1.28
C GLY A 50 14.19 -10.23 -0.18
N MET A 51 14.73 -11.02 -1.13
CA MET A 51 14.82 -10.64 -2.54
C MET A 51 13.65 -11.13 -3.40
N CYS A 52 12.49 -11.41 -2.80
CA CYS A 52 11.33 -11.98 -3.47
C CYS A 52 10.88 -11.16 -4.69
N THR A 53 10.80 -11.81 -5.86
CA THR A 53 10.31 -11.23 -7.13
C THR A 53 8.81 -11.46 -7.38
N GLN A 54 8.08 -11.87 -6.34
CA GLN A 54 6.63 -12.15 -6.36
C GLN A 54 6.22 -13.13 -7.47
N VAL A 55 6.98 -14.23 -7.58
CA VAL A 55 6.75 -15.29 -8.59
C VAL A 55 5.37 -15.92 -8.49
N CYS A 56 4.88 -16.16 -7.26
CA CYS A 56 3.56 -16.74 -7.01
C CYS A 56 2.39 -15.88 -7.50
N ARG A 57 2.64 -14.61 -7.86
CA ARG A 57 1.65 -13.65 -8.36
C ARG A 57 1.54 -13.60 -9.89
N ARG A 58 2.16 -14.54 -10.60
CA ARG A 58 2.18 -14.64 -12.08
C ARG A 58 1.34 -15.82 -12.57
N SER A 59 1.02 -15.85 -13.87
CA SER A 59 0.39 -17.00 -14.51
C SER A 59 1.39 -18.13 -14.74
N TYR A 60 0.94 -19.37 -14.57
CA TYR A 60 1.70 -20.55 -14.96
C TYR A 60 0.81 -21.55 -15.68
N THR A 61 1.33 -22.15 -16.74
CA THR A 61 0.82 -23.41 -17.26
C THR A 61 1.70 -24.50 -16.67
N LEU A 62 1.14 -25.34 -15.82
CA LEU A 62 1.80 -26.57 -15.41
C LEU A 62 1.58 -27.60 -16.49
N LYS A 63 2.66 -28.25 -16.92
CA LYS A 63 2.61 -29.36 -17.86
C LYS A 63 3.23 -30.57 -17.17
N ASP A 64 2.51 -31.68 -17.17
CA ASP A 64 3.05 -32.94 -16.64
C ASP A 64 3.84 -33.71 -17.72
N ASP A 65 4.44 -34.83 -17.33
CA ASP A 65 5.27 -35.66 -18.21
C ASP A 65 4.49 -36.33 -19.35
N GLU A 66 3.17 -36.49 -19.18
CA GLU A 66 2.25 -36.99 -20.21
C GLU A 66 1.78 -35.87 -21.17
N GLY A 67 2.23 -34.64 -20.93
CA GLY A 67 1.91 -33.48 -21.74
C GLY A 67 0.55 -32.85 -21.46
N ARG A 68 -0.15 -33.27 -20.39
CA ARG A 68 -1.39 -32.64 -19.95
C ARG A 68 -1.07 -31.28 -19.35
N GLU A 69 -1.84 -30.28 -19.74
CA GLU A 69 -1.68 -28.91 -19.26
C GLU A 69 -2.74 -28.57 -18.21
N LEU A 70 -2.28 -28.23 -17.00
CA LEU A 70 -3.07 -27.58 -15.99
C LEU A 70 -2.77 -26.07 -16.02
N LYS A 71 -3.71 -25.30 -16.55
CA LYS A 71 -3.64 -23.83 -16.48
C LYS A 71 -3.96 -23.37 -15.07
N ILE A 72 -2.94 -22.94 -14.33
CA ILE A 72 -3.15 -22.16 -13.11
C ILE A 72 -3.43 -20.73 -13.54
N ASN A 73 -4.71 -20.43 -13.72
CA ASN A 73 -5.17 -19.07 -13.96
C ASN A 73 -4.69 -18.14 -12.84
N ARG A 74 -4.42 -16.88 -13.18
CA ARG A 74 -3.64 -15.85 -12.46
C ARG A 74 -3.91 -15.66 -10.95
N ASN A 75 -4.95 -16.29 -10.41
CA ASN A 75 -5.80 -15.67 -9.41
C ASN A 75 -6.41 -16.66 -8.38
N THR A 76 -6.21 -17.97 -8.52
CA THR A 76 -6.96 -18.94 -7.69
C THR A 76 -6.10 -19.73 -6.71
N VAL A 77 -4.86 -20.12 -7.07
CA VAL A 77 -4.10 -21.10 -6.25
C VAL A 77 -2.81 -20.54 -5.63
N MET A 78 -2.16 -19.56 -6.28
CA MET A 78 -0.84 -19.06 -5.84
C MET A 78 -0.81 -17.58 -5.45
N SER A 79 -1.94 -16.87 -5.63
CA SER A 79 -2.03 -15.44 -5.37
C SER A 79 -2.96 -15.16 -4.21
N ALA A 80 -2.45 -15.23 -2.98
CA ALA A 80 -3.21 -14.85 -1.80
C ALA A 80 -3.61 -13.36 -1.84
N LYS A 81 -4.81 -13.04 -1.35
CA LYS A 81 -5.21 -11.68 -0.99
C LYS A 81 -4.22 -11.09 0.02
N ASP A 82 -4.18 -9.76 0.08
CA ASP A 82 -3.33 -9.09 1.06
C ASP A 82 -3.95 -9.26 2.46
N LEU A 83 -3.11 -9.49 3.47
CA LEU A 83 -3.54 -9.51 4.86
C LEU A 83 -4.12 -8.14 5.24
N CYS A 84 -5.26 -8.13 5.93
CA CYS A 84 -5.79 -6.93 6.57
C CYS A 84 -6.43 -7.30 7.90
N THR A 85 -5.83 -6.81 8.99
CA THR A 85 -6.31 -7.08 10.34
C THR A 85 -7.09 -5.93 10.95
N LEU A 86 -7.21 -4.79 10.26
CA LEU A 86 -7.94 -3.61 10.74
C LEU A 86 -9.34 -3.94 11.32
N PRO A 87 -10.16 -4.82 10.70
CA PRO A 87 -11.50 -5.12 11.23
C PRO A 87 -11.50 -5.85 12.58
N PHE A 88 -10.40 -6.52 12.94
CA PHE A 88 -10.27 -7.36 14.12
C PHE A 88 -8.95 -7.09 14.88
N ILE A 89 -8.42 -5.87 14.77
CA ILE A 89 -7.14 -5.48 15.36
C ILE A 89 -7.17 -5.55 16.89
N GLU A 90 -8.33 -5.32 17.52
CA GLU A 90 -8.50 -5.49 18.97
C GLU A 90 -8.25 -6.94 19.40
N THR A 91 -8.72 -7.91 18.63
CA THR A 91 -8.47 -9.34 18.91
C THR A 91 -6.98 -9.67 18.85
N LEU A 92 -6.21 -8.98 18.00
CA LEU A 92 -4.75 -9.13 17.95
C LEU A 92 -4.08 -8.56 19.20
N LYS A 93 -4.55 -7.40 19.71
CA LYS A 93 -4.07 -6.83 20.98
C LYS A 93 -4.38 -7.78 22.15
N ASP A 94 -5.60 -8.31 22.20
CA ASP A 94 -6.06 -9.24 23.23
C ASP A 94 -5.33 -10.59 23.18
N ALA A 95 -4.76 -10.96 22.03
CA ALA A 95 -3.90 -12.12 21.88
C ALA A 95 -2.49 -11.92 22.47
N GLY A 96 -2.17 -10.74 23.02
CA GLY A 96 -0.87 -10.44 23.62
C GLY A 96 0.22 -10.11 22.61
N ILE A 97 -0.16 -9.69 21.39
CA ILE A 97 0.80 -9.22 20.38
C ILE A 97 1.30 -7.83 20.77
N ILE A 98 2.62 -7.66 20.88
CA ILE A 98 3.23 -6.40 21.31
C ILE A 98 3.95 -5.64 20.19
N SER A 99 4.27 -6.31 19.08
CA SER A 99 4.88 -5.69 17.89
C SER A 99 4.07 -6.03 16.64
N PHE A 100 3.64 -5.00 15.92
CA PHE A 100 2.76 -5.10 14.77
C PHE A 100 3.50 -4.68 13.50
N LYS A 101 3.63 -5.62 12.56
CA LYS A 101 4.48 -5.48 11.38
C LYS A 101 3.68 -5.30 10.10
N ILE A 102 4.09 -4.35 9.27
CA ILE A 102 3.48 -4.10 7.95
C ILE A 102 4.44 -4.59 6.85
N GLU A 103 3.90 -5.30 5.86
CA GLU A 103 4.66 -5.68 4.66
C GLU A 103 4.72 -4.50 3.66
N GLY A 104 5.76 -3.67 3.78
CA GLY A 104 5.98 -2.49 2.94
C GLY A 104 6.99 -2.66 1.80
N ARG A 105 7.58 -3.85 1.60
CA ARG A 105 8.62 -4.02 0.56
C ARG A 105 8.05 -3.83 -0.84
N ASN A 106 8.82 -3.13 -1.68
CA ASN A 106 8.41 -2.76 -3.04
C ASN A 106 7.05 -2.03 -3.08
N ARG A 107 6.74 -1.26 -2.03
CA ARG A 107 5.58 -0.37 -1.99
C ARG A 107 6.05 1.07 -2.04
N ASP A 108 5.23 1.93 -2.61
CA ASP A 108 5.55 3.35 -2.67
C ASP A 108 5.23 4.08 -1.37
N ALA A 109 5.73 5.32 -1.26
CA ALA A 109 5.55 6.15 -0.06
C ALA A 109 4.07 6.37 0.30
N ARG A 110 3.17 6.46 -0.69
CA ARG A 110 1.73 6.65 -0.45
C ARG A 110 1.10 5.42 0.18
N TYR A 111 1.49 4.21 -0.24
CA TYR A 111 1.06 2.98 0.43
C TYR A 111 1.50 2.97 1.89
N VAL A 112 2.78 3.24 2.14
CA VAL A 112 3.35 3.20 3.49
C VAL A 112 2.65 4.22 4.41
N ASP A 113 2.49 5.46 3.95
CA ASP A 113 1.77 6.51 4.68
C ASP A 113 0.34 6.12 5.04
N THR A 114 -0.45 5.70 4.04
CA THR A 114 -1.85 5.33 4.26
C THR A 114 -1.97 4.20 5.28
N VAL A 115 -1.21 3.12 5.10
CA VAL A 115 -1.30 1.94 5.97
C VAL A 115 -0.82 2.28 7.38
N VAL A 116 0.33 2.93 7.52
CA VAL A 116 0.89 3.30 8.84
C VAL A 116 -0.06 4.23 9.59
N ARG A 117 -0.59 5.27 8.94
CA ARG A 117 -1.54 6.22 9.57
C ARG A 117 -2.78 5.53 10.12
N ILE A 118 -3.35 4.61 9.34
CA ILE A 118 -4.58 3.88 9.72
C ILE A 118 -4.33 2.94 10.89
N TYR A 119 -3.27 2.12 10.81
CA TYR A 119 -2.95 1.20 11.89
C TYR A 119 -2.42 1.91 13.13
N ARG A 120 -1.67 3.02 13.00
CA ARG A 120 -1.25 3.84 14.15
C ARG A 120 -2.46 4.36 14.91
N LYS A 121 -3.44 4.93 14.21
CA LYS A 121 -4.72 5.36 14.80
C LYS A 121 -5.43 4.19 15.50
N ALA A 122 -5.48 3.02 14.87
CA ALA A 122 -6.09 1.83 15.44
C ALA A 122 -5.35 1.24 16.63
N LEU A 123 -4.03 1.48 16.75
CA LEU A 123 -3.23 1.06 17.90
C LEU A 123 -3.30 2.07 19.05
N ASP A 124 -3.39 3.37 18.74
CA ASP A 124 -3.49 4.45 19.74
C ASP A 124 -4.85 4.48 20.44
N LYS A 125 -5.91 4.07 19.74
CA LYS A 125 -7.24 3.96 20.33
C LYS A 125 -8.05 2.83 19.71
N LYS A 126 -9.04 2.34 20.44
CA LYS A 126 -10.07 1.44 19.91
C LYS A 126 -10.94 2.21 18.91
N LEU A 127 -10.98 1.74 17.67
CA LEU A 127 -11.81 2.33 16.62
C LEU A 127 -13.27 1.90 16.76
N ASN A 128 -14.19 2.80 16.44
CA ASN A 128 -15.59 2.43 16.26
C ASN A 128 -15.82 1.81 14.86
N LYS A 129 -17.03 1.30 14.62
CA LYS A 129 -17.37 0.61 13.35
C LYS A 129 -17.23 1.53 12.12
N GLU A 130 -17.61 2.78 12.23
CA GLU A 130 -17.52 3.76 11.14
C GLU A 130 -16.06 4.07 10.79
N GLU A 131 -15.22 4.27 11.81
CA GLU A 131 -13.78 4.49 11.63
C GLU A 131 -13.07 3.29 10.99
N ILE A 132 -13.49 2.07 11.30
CA ILE A 132 -12.99 0.85 10.65
C ILE A 132 -13.40 0.84 9.18
N VAL A 133 -14.67 1.11 8.87
CA VAL A 133 -15.19 1.14 7.49
C VAL A 133 -14.45 2.20 6.66
N ASP A 134 -14.26 3.39 7.20
CA ASP A 134 -13.54 4.46 6.49
C ASP A 134 -12.04 4.14 6.35
N GLY A 135 -11.44 3.52 7.36
CA GLY A 135 -10.08 2.99 7.25
C GLY A 135 -9.94 1.95 6.15
N LEU A 136 -10.90 1.03 6.01
CA LEU A 136 -10.91 0.04 4.92
C LEU A 136 -11.00 0.73 3.55
N LYS A 137 -11.90 1.69 3.37
CA LYS A 137 -11.99 2.48 2.12
C LYS A 137 -10.69 3.19 1.78
N GLU A 138 -9.98 3.72 2.77
CA GLU A 138 -8.67 4.34 2.55
C GLU A 138 -7.60 3.30 2.16
N LEU A 139 -7.60 2.11 2.76
CA LEU A 139 -6.70 1.01 2.38
C LEU A 139 -6.99 0.52 0.95
N GLU A 140 -8.24 0.52 0.50
CA GLU A 140 -8.63 0.19 -0.88
C GLU A 140 -8.08 1.19 -1.91
N LYS A 141 -7.75 2.43 -1.50
CA LYS A 141 -7.17 3.43 -2.41
C LYS A 141 -5.70 3.17 -2.74
N VAL A 142 -5.00 2.39 -1.94
CA VAL A 142 -3.59 2.05 -2.16
C VAL A 142 -3.44 0.61 -2.66
N TYR A 143 -2.22 0.24 -3.08
CA TYR A 143 -2.00 -1.07 -3.68
C TYR A 143 -2.50 -2.19 -2.77
N ASN A 144 -3.42 -3.00 -3.27
CA ASN A 144 -3.95 -4.18 -2.60
C ASN A 144 -4.43 -5.17 -3.66
N ARG A 145 -4.66 -6.41 -3.25
CA ARG A 145 -5.17 -7.49 -4.12
C ARG A 145 -6.44 -8.10 -3.54
N GLY A 146 -7.27 -7.27 -2.92
CA GLY A 146 -8.30 -7.71 -1.99
C GLY A 146 -7.72 -8.01 -0.61
N PHE A 147 -8.60 -8.13 0.38
CA PHE A 147 -8.24 -8.35 1.77
C PHE A 147 -8.67 -9.71 2.30
N SER A 148 -7.83 -10.30 3.13
CA SER A 148 -8.07 -11.56 3.83
C SER A 148 -7.65 -11.43 5.29
N SER A 149 -8.26 -12.24 6.16
CA SER A 149 -7.82 -12.38 7.56
C SER A 149 -6.53 -13.22 7.70
N GLY A 150 -6.06 -13.83 6.62
CA GLY A 150 -4.98 -14.81 6.65
C GLY A 150 -5.37 -16.01 7.51
N PHE A 151 -4.42 -16.50 8.30
CA PHE A 151 -4.66 -17.64 9.19
C PHE A 151 -5.23 -17.24 10.55
N TYR A 152 -5.42 -15.95 10.82
CA TYR A 152 -5.78 -15.47 12.16
C TYR A 152 -7.15 -15.96 12.61
N LEU A 153 -8.14 -15.97 11.71
CA LEU A 153 -9.53 -16.32 12.02
C LEU A 153 -9.91 -17.73 11.55
N GLY A 154 -8.98 -18.49 10.97
CA GLY A 154 -9.24 -19.81 10.43
C GLY A 154 -8.23 -20.19 9.34
N VAL A 155 -8.38 -21.39 8.78
CA VAL A 155 -7.57 -21.81 7.63
C VAL A 155 -8.11 -21.11 6.38
N PRO A 156 -7.25 -20.48 5.56
CA PRO A 156 -7.68 -19.84 4.32
C PRO A 156 -8.41 -20.80 3.38
N THR A 157 -9.46 -20.32 2.74
CA THR A 157 -10.22 -21.04 1.71
C THR A 157 -9.97 -20.42 0.33
N ASN A 158 -10.70 -20.89 -0.69
CA ASN A 158 -10.65 -20.29 -2.03
C ASN A 158 -10.96 -18.78 -2.01
N ASP A 159 -11.75 -18.30 -1.05
CA ASP A 159 -12.12 -16.89 -0.92
C ASP A 159 -10.96 -16.00 -0.48
N ASP A 160 -9.86 -16.58 0.02
CA ASP A 160 -8.67 -15.85 0.45
C ASP A 160 -7.64 -15.68 -0.68
N PHE A 161 -7.93 -16.18 -1.87
CA PHE A 161 -7.14 -15.97 -3.08
C PHE A 161 -7.68 -14.81 -3.91
N SER A 162 -6.76 -14.08 -4.52
CA SER A 162 -7.02 -12.83 -5.20
C SER A 162 -7.45 -13.05 -6.64
N GLU A 163 -8.67 -12.63 -6.95
CA GLU A 163 -9.23 -12.67 -8.30
C GLU A 163 -8.66 -11.63 -9.28
N VAL A 164 -7.79 -10.74 -8.81
CA VAL A 164 -7.20 -9.68 -9.63
C VAL A 164 -5.74 -9.95 -9.95
N GLU A 165 -5.31 -9.64 -11.17
CA GLU A 165 -3.91 -9.78 -11.59
C GLU A 165 -3.02 -8.68 -11.01
N ASN A 166 -3.52 -7.45 -11.07
CA ASN A 166 -2.81 -6.25 -10.66
C ASN A 166 -3.42 -5.72 -9.35
N SER A 167 -3.26 -4.42 -9.10
CA SER A 167 -3.84 -3.79 -7.93
C SER A 167 -5.35 -3.62 -8.07
N SER A 168 -6.11 -3.97 -7.04
CA SER A 168 -7.50 -3.53 -6.82
C SER A 168 -7.55 -2.12 -6.22
N ALA A 169 -6.54 -1.28 -6.48
CA ALA A 169 -6.54 0.07 -5.91
C ALA A 169 -7.63 0.89 -6.59
N THR A 170 -8.47 1.60 -5.85
CA THR A 170 -9.53 2.45 -6.42
C THR A 170 -8.98 3.78 -6.96
N THR A 171 -7.68 4.03 -6.80
CA THR A 171 -7.04 5.27 -7.27
C THR A 171 -5.65 5.01 -7.81
N LYS A 172 -5.20 5.89 -8.72
CA LYS A 172 -3.86 5.88 -9.31
C LYS A 172 -3.19 7.22 -9.10
N LYS A 173 -1.91 7.18 -8.74
CA LYS A 173 -1.05 8.36 -8.73
C LYS A 173 -0.54 8.64 -10.15
N GLN A 174 -0.62 9.90 -10.57
CA GLN A 174 -0.06 10.38 -11.84
C GLN A 174 0.98 11.43 -11.53
N PHE A 175 2.22 11.22 -11.96
CA PHE A 175 3.27 12.24 -11.86
C PHE A 175 2.88 13.46 -12.71
N VAL A 176 3.19 14.64 -12.20
CA VAL A 176 2.86 15.90 -12.87
C VAL A 176 4.08 16.80 -13.02
N GLY A 177 4.92 16.88 -12.00
CA GLY A 177 6.01 17.84 -11.98
C GLY A 177 6.80 17.82 -10.69
N LYS A 178 7.59 18.86 -10.48
CA LYS A 178 8.39 19.03 -9.26
C LYS A 178 8.22 20.44 -8.70
N VAL A 179 8.37 20.54 -7.38
CA VAL A 179 8.48 21.83 -6.70
C VAL A 179 9.80 22.50 -7.12
N THR A 180 9.71 23.68 -7.72
CA THR A 180 10.87 24.48 -8.13
C THR A 180 11.28 25.48 -7.05
N HIS A 181 10.33 25.98 -6.26
CA HIS A 181 10.59 26.91 -5.17
C HIS A 181 9.52 26.80 -4.07
N TYR A 182 9.86 27.21 -2.85
CA TYR A 182 8.91 27.32 -1.74
C TYR A 182 9.19 28.57 -0.90
N TYR A 183 8.15 29.38 -0.68
CA TYR A 183 8.17 30.62 0.08
C TYR A 183 7.53 30.39 1.46
N PRO A 184 8.32 30.23 2.55
CA PRO A 184 7.78 29.82 3.85
C PRO A 184 6.81 30.83 4.48
N LYS A 185 7.04 32.14 4.28
CA LYS A 185 6.22 33.20 4.88
C LYS A 185 4.79 33.22 4.34
N SER A 186 4.62 32.99 3.04
CA SER A 186 3.32 32.99 2.36
C SER A 186 2.73 31.58 2.20
N GLN A 187 3.49 30.53 2.52
CA GLN A 187 3.13 29.13 2.27
C GLN A 187 2.78 28.87 0.79
N VAL A 188 3.49 29.54 -0.12
CA VAL A 188 3.32 29.37 -1.56
C VAL A 188 4.49 28.58 -2.10
N GLY A 189 4.23 27.57 -2.93
CA GLY A 189 5.26 26.90 -3.71
C GLY A 189 5.04 27.10 -5.20
N THR A 190 6.14 27.09 -5.94
CA THR A 190 6.11 27.04 -7.40
C THR A 190 6.32 25.60 -7.86
N ILE A 191 5.54 25.19 -8.86
CA ILE A 191 5.59 23.84 -9.42
C ILE A 191 5.76 23.99 -10.93
N PHE A 192 6.76 23.32 -11.48
CA PHE A 192 6.92 23.19 -12.93
C PHE A 192 6.19 21.94 -13.42
N ILE A 193 5.17 22.12 -14.26
CA ILE A 193 4.37 21.03 -14.80
C ILE A 193 5.13 20.35 -15.94
N SER A 194 5.65 19.15 -15.66
CA SER A 194 6.42 18.36 -16.61
C SER A 194 5.55 17.46 -17.48
N THR A 195 4.38 17.03 -16.99
CA THR A 195 3.48 16.11 -17.69
C THR A 195 2.01 16.37 -17.33
N GLY A 196 1.11 16.24 -18.32
CA GLY A 196 -0.33 16.34 -18.09
C GLY A 196 -0.83 17.75 -17.83
N GLU A 197 -1.89 17.86 -17.05
CA GLU A 197 -2.49 19.13 -16.60
C GLU A 197 -2.89 19.04 -15.13
N ILE A 198 -2.97 20.20 -14.49
CA ILE A 198 -3.48 20.42 -13.13
C ILE A 198 -4.65 21.39 -13.19
N LYS A 199 -5.70 21.16 -12.41
CA LYS A 199 -6.84 22.08 -12.27
C LYS A 199 -7.20 22.35 -10.82
N ILE A 200 -7.91 23.45 -10.60
CA ILE A 200 -8.52 23.73 -9.30
C ILE A 200 -9.43 22.56 -8.90
N GLY A 201 -9.31 22.12 -7.66
CA GLY A 201 -10.03 21.00 -7.08
C GLY A 201 -9.26 19.67 -7.08
N ASP A 202 -8.15 19.55 -7.83
CA ASP A 202 -7.33 18.34 -7.80
C ASP A 202 -6.69 18.13 -6.42
N GLU A 203 -6.55 16.85 -6.03
CA GLU A 203 -5.79 16.44 -4.86
C GLU A 203 -4.35 16.12 -5.25
N LEU A 204 -3.40 16.80 -4.59
CA LEU A 204 -1.98 16.63 -4.78
C LEU A 204 -1.37 15.81 -3.66
N ASN A 205 -0.50 14.88 -4.05
CA ASN A 205 0.49 14.25 -3.19
C ASN A 205 1.88 14.78 -3.55
N ILE A 206 2.55 15.38 -2.58
CA ILE A 206 3.90 15.93 -2.72
C ILE A 206 4.84 15.02 -1.93
N ILE A 207 5.83 14.46 -2.62
CA ILE A 207 6.68 13.39 -2.08
C ILE A 207 8.15 13.81 -2.19
N GLY A 208 8.83 13.81 -1.06
CA GLY A 208 10.22 14.21 -0.94
C GLY A 208 10.97 13.36 0.08
N GLN A 209 12.30 13.25 -0.05
CA GLN A 209 13.10 12.48 0.91
C GLN A 209 13.05 13.07 2.32
N VAL A 210 13.06 14.40 2.42
CA VAL A 210 13.00 15.13 3.70
C VAL A 210 11.57 15.48 4.08
N THR A 211 10.75 15.86 3.11
CA THR A 211 9.34 16.22 3.30
C THR A 211 8.49 15.00 3.68
N GLY A 212 8.89 13.79 3.27
CA GLY A 212 8.04 12.61 3.39
C GLY A 212 6.91 12.68 2.37
N ILE A 213 5.67 12.68 2.86
CA ILE A 213 4.49 12.86 2.02
C ILE A 213 3.58 13.92 2.61
N GLU A 214 3.22 14.89 1.78
CA GLU A 214 2.29 15.94 2.10
C GLU A 214 1.11 15.90 1.13
N LYS A 215 -0.10 16.17 1.64
CA LYS A 215 -1.34 16.12 0.86
C LYS A 215 -2.00 17.49 0.88
N THR A 216 -2.44 17.96 -0.27
CA THR A 216 -3.17 19.24 -0.35
C THR A 216 -4.16 19.24 -1.50
N LYS A 217 -5.19 20.07 -1.39
CA LYS A 217 -6.17 20.29 -2.44
C LYS A 217 -5.92 21.64 -3.09
N ILE A 218 -6.01 21.70 -4.40
CA ILE A 218 -5.75 22.94 -5.13
C ILE A 218 -6.96 23.85 -5.05
N GLU A 219 -6.82 24.96 -4.35
CA GLU A 219 -7.87 25.98 -4.22
C GLU A 219 -7.72 27.08 -5.27
N ARG A 220 -6.48 27.42 -5.63
CA ARG A 220 -6.15 28.51 -6.54
C ARG A 220 -4.84 28.22 -7.27
N ILE A 221 -4.78 28.61 -8.55
CA ILE A 221 -3.59 28.51 -9.40
C ILE A 221 -3.26 29.90 -9.93
N GLU A 222 -2.00 30.31 -9.83
CA GLU A 222 -1.50 31.54 -10.44
C GLU A 222 -0.39 31.25 -11.44
N ILE A 223 -0.45 31.89 -12.62
CA ILE A 223 0.63 31.96 -13.61
C ILE A 223 0.89 33.43 -13.89
N ASN A 224 2.12 33.90 -13.75
CA ASN A 224 2.49 35.31 -13.98
C ASN A 224 1.55 36.31 -13.27
N LYS A 225 1.21 36.03 -12.00
CA LYS A 225 0.30 36.82 -11.14
C LYS A 225 -1.16 36.87 -11.61
N LYS A 226 -1.56 36.05 -12.59
CA LYS A 226 -2.95 35.92 -13.03
C LYS A 226 -3.53 34.60 -12.53
N SER A 227 -4.71 34.66 -11.94
CA SER A 227 -5.46 33.47 -11.54
C SER A 227 -5.92 32.70 -12.78
N VAL A 228 -5.66 31.40 -12.82
CA VAL A 228 -6.09 30.49 -13.88
C VAL A 228 -6.86 29.31 -13.30
N LYS A 229 -7.74 28.70 -14.10
CA LYS A 229 -8.54 27.53 -13.66
C LYS A 229 -7.77 26.21 -13.79
N LYS A 230 -6.80 26.18 -14.71
CA LYS A 230 -5.96 25.02 -14.99
C LYS A 230 -4.61 25.46 -15.55
N ALA A 231 -3.65 24.54 -15.50
CA ALA A 231 -2.32 24.70 -16.05
C ALA A 231 -1.86 23.38 -16.69
N VAL A 232 -1.04 23.47 -17.74
CA VAL A 232 -0.64 22.35 -18.59
C VAL A 232 0.88 22.17 -18.61
N LYS A 233 1.34 21.07 -19.22
CA LYS A 233 2.76 20.80 -19.45
C LYS A 233 3.50 22.01 -20.01
N GLY A 234 4.63 22.32 -19.40
CA GLY A 234 5.53 23.43 -19.78
C GLY A 234 5.29 24.71 -18.98
N GLU A 235 4.21 24.78 -18.20
CA GLU A 235 3.90 25.96 -17.38
C GLU A 235 4.47 25.82 -15.95
N GLU A 236 4.86 26.96 -15.38
CA GLU A 236 5.19 27.08 -13.97
C GLU A 236 4.05 27.79 -13.24
N ILE A 237 3.55 27.15 -12.18
CA ILE A 237 2.42 27.65 -11.40
C ILE A 237 2.85 28.00 -9.98
N GLY A 238 2.24 29.03 -9.41
CA GLY A 238 2.25 29.29 -7.97
C GLY A 238 0.96 28.81 -7.31
N ILE A 239 1.07 27.99 -6.26
CA ILE A 239 -0.07 27.52 -5.46
C ILE A 239 0.26 27.52 -3.97
N LYS A 240 -0.77 27.56 -3.12
CA LYS A 240 -0.59 27.35 -1.68
C LYS A 240 -0.19 25.90 -1.44
N LEU A 241 0.91 25.68 -0.71
CA LEU A 241 1.44 24.36 -0.39
C LEU A 241 1.74 24.23 1.11
N PRO A 242 1.63 23.01 1.68
CA PRO A 242 2.23 22.70 2.96
C PRO A 242 3.76 22.87 2.90
N LYS A 243 4.45 22.67 4.02
CA LYS A 243 5.90 22.82 4.09
C LYS A 243 6.57 21.75 3.22
N VAL A 244 7.15 22.17 2.09
CA VAL A 244 7.79 21.30 1.10
C VAL A 244 9.21 21.74 0.81
N LYS A 245 9.95 20.94 0.03
CA LYS A 245 11.32 21.20 -0.41
C LYS A 245 11.40 21.27 -1.93
N VAL A 246 12.42 21.99 -2.41
CA VAL A 246 12.77 22.02 -3.83
C VAL A 246 13.11 20.60 -4.29
N ASN A 247 12.68 20.25 -5.50
CA ASN A 247 12.76 18.92 -6.12
C ASN A 247 11.80 17.86 -5.56
N ASP A 248 10.94 18.20 -4.60
CA ASP A 248 9.85 17.30 -4.21
C ASP A 248 8.97 17.01 -5.43
N GLU A 249 8.60 15.74 -5.59
CA GLU A 249 7.80 15.27 -6.70
C GLU A 249 6.31 15.50 -6.44
N VAL A 250 5.60 15.99 -7.43
CA VAL A 250 4.18 16.32 -7.34
C VAL A 250 3.37 15.34 -8.17
N TYR A 251 2.38 14.74 -7.54
CA TYR A 251 1.47 13.76 -8.13
C TYR A 251 0.02 14.19 -7.95
N ILE A 252 -0.82 13.97 -8.97
CA ILE A 252 -2.29 14.01 -8.82
C ILE A 252 -2.79 12.60 -8.50
N ILE A 253 -3.78 12.50 -7.62
CA ILE A 253 -4.51 11.26 -7.36
C ILE A 253 -5.80 11.24 -8.21
N LYS A 254 -5.94 10.22 -9.06
CA LYS A 254 -7.13 10.01 -9.89
C LYS A 254 -7.89 8.77 -9.45
N SER A 255 -9.23 8.85 -9.43
CA SER A 255 -10.11 7.68 -9.28
C SER A 255 -9.94 6.74 -10.47
N LEU A 256 -9.89 5.45 -10.21
CA LEU A 256 -10.04 4.39 -11.21
C LEU A 256 -11.50 3.96 -11.12
N ASN A 257 -12.33 4.55 -11.98
CA ASN A 257 -13.73 4.11 -12.15
C ASN A 257 -13.78 2.74 -12.81
#